data_AF-S9VYA2-F1
#
_entry.id   AF-S9VYA2-F1
#
_cell.length_a   1.000
_cell.length_b   1.000
_cell.length_c   1.000
_cell.angle_alpha   90.00
_cell.angle_beta   90.00
_cell.angle_gamma   90.00
#
_symmetry.space_group_name_H-M   'P 1'
#
loop_
_entity.id
_entity.type
_entity.pdbx_description
1 polymer ?
#
loop_
_entity_poly.entity_id
_entity_poly.type
_entity_poly.pdbx_seq_one_letter_code
_entity_poly.pdbx_strand_id
1 'polypeptide(L)'
;MSHLPSIGSKQSSLKKKAPPHTNVEHFSQRECVAYIAQLKGLLDEATAQPPVGVDTAEVERRMALLQSALSTVEERHAELQRAKEAENNQRYLDNIERRLAMEREDEEKRVYKDKERRGLVLEMKEQQTAYYHNRNQMLDEKAAQCRDYNEELQVQTITKAGANEERRTRNIEHLMEERDRQIKDLHDRAEMRQEYARQVNHKKEQRLEADRRQLAETTRLREQEIENKLEEMRESKRTKWVAKKQASRAKSKVVWENGEAILETEAKYHDRLVKDLDEKVKKQQQRHATEQAERDYELRLRAHARQERQERQHQNLLNLIDKRVQRGDGIVKESQVKVRRGEETKKKQATQYNESGVHLRQDLDLHMKRATQLQKAFQNNALEKNYRRWNVKAARVLTELRDAMTAEEDEKNASERQHLTMTMNAHTDHHEEPVRPPGISDRLPSPSNFAV
;
A
#
# COMPACT_ATOMS: atom_id res chain seq x y z
N MET A 1 38.66 -31.71 17.77
CA MET A 1 38.27 -30.34 17.37
C MET A 1 39.07 -29.96 16.14
N SER A 2 38.43 -29.47 15.09
CA SER A 2 39.10 -29.12 13.83
C SER A 2 38.17 -28.23 12.99
N HIS A 3 38.37 -26.91 13.08
CA HIS A 3 37.65 -25.97 12.22
C HIS A 3 38.28 -25.93 10.83
N LEU A 4 37.51 -26.31 9.80
CA LEU A 4 37.81 -25.95 8.43
C LEU A 4 37.27 -24.53 8.15
N PRO A 5 38.04 -23.64 7.49
CA PRO A 5 37.57 -22.30 7.18
C PRO A 5 36.53 -22.34 6.05
N SER A 6 35.44 -21.57 6.21
CA SER A 6 34.45 -21.40 5.16
C SER A 6 35.04 -20.58 4.00
N ILE A 7 35.05 -21.15 2.80
CA ILE A 7 35.48 -20.45 1.58
C ILE A 7 34.35 -19.50 1.16
N GLY A 8 34.37 -18.29 1.73
CA GLY A 8 33.43 -17.23 1.39
C GLY A 8 33.59 -16.80 -0.07
N SER A 9 32.66 -17.23 -0.93
CA SER A 9 32.59 -16.78 -2.32
C SER A 9 32.40 -15.27 -2.37
N LYS A 10 33.46 -14.55 -2.77
CA LYS A 10 33.41 -13.10 -2.99
C LYS A 10 32.62 -12.83 -4.27
N GLN A 11 31.30 -12.72 -4.16
CA GLN A 11 30.49 -12.11 -5.22
C GLN A 11 31.00 -10.69 -5.46
N SER A 12 31.73 -10.50 -6.56
CA SER A 12 32.14 -9.20 -7.05
C SER A 12 30.90 -8.44 -7.47
N SER A 13 30.43 -7.53 -6.62
CA SER A 13 29.34 -6.61 -6.91
C SER A 13 29.81 -5.56 -7.91
N LEU A 14 30.02 -6.00 -9.16
CA LEU A 14 30.13 -5.18 -10.35
C LEU A 14 28.84 -4.39 -10.48
N LYS A 15 28.80 -3.22 -9.82
CA LYS A 15 27.85 -2.16 -10.09
C LYS A 15 27.98 -1.84 -11.58
N LYS A 16 27.08 -2.41 -12.39
CA LYS A 16 26.78 -1.87 -13.70
C LYS A 16 26.54 -0.38 -13.46
N LYS A 17 27.39 0.48 -14.02
CA LYS A 17 27.06 1.92 -14.07
C LYS A 17 25.70 1.99 -14.73
N ALA A 18 24.75 2.68 -14.10
CA ALA A 18 23.56 3.10 -14.82
C ALA A 18 24.02 3.86 -16.08
N PRO A 19 23.29 3.77 -17.21
CA PRO A 19 23.54 4.71 -18.29
C PRO A 19 23.50 6.14 -17.73
N PRO A 20 24.29 7.08 -18.29
CA PRO A 20 24.26 8.46 -17.82
C PRO A 20 22.81 8.95 -17.88
N HIS A 21 22.29 9.46 -16.77
CA HIS A 21 21.01 10.15 -16.77
C HIS A 21 21.16 11.40 -17.64
N THR A 22 20.69 11.31 -18.88
CA THR A 22 20.28 12.47 -19.65
C THR A 22 19.13 13.11 -18.90
N ASN A 23 19.44 14.11 -18.08
CA ASN A 23 18.45 14.92 -17.38
C ASN A 23 17.72 15.81 -18.39
N VAL A 24 16.80 15.19 -19.12
CA VAL A 24 15.71 15.85 -19.82
C VAL A 24 14.44 15.41 -19.08
N GLU A 25 13.63 16.37 -18.67
CA GLU A 25 12.54 16.14 -17.72
C GLU A 25 11.30 15.63 -18.47
N HIS A 26 11.34 14.35 -18.88
CA HIS A 26 10.16 13.61 -19.36
C HIS A 26 8.99 13.85 -18.38
N PHE A 27 7.89 14.42 -18.86
CA PHE A 27 6.74 14.86 -18.05
C PHE A 27 6.21 13.72 -17.16
N SER A 28 6.71 13.65 -15.93
CA SER A 28 6.74 12.39 -15.21
C SER A 28 5.44 12.13 -14.49
N GLN A 29 5.22 10.86 -14.11
CA GLN A 29 4.09 10.49 -13.26
C GLN A 29 4.04 11.32 -11.95
N ARG A 30 5.19 11.83 -11.46
CA ARG A 30 5.26 12.69 -10.27
C ARG A 30 4.90 14.14 -10.59
N GLU A 31 5.38 14.70 -11.69
CA GLU A 31 4.95 16.04 -12.13
C GLU A 31 3.45 16.06 -12.42
N CYS A 32 2.91 15.04 -13.10
CA CYS A 32 1.46 14.93 -13.34
C CYS A 32 0.67 15.07 -12.03
N VAL A 33 1.05 14.30 -10.99
CA VAL A 33 0.40 14.37 -9.66
C VAL A 33 0.59 15.74 -9.00
N ALA A 34 1.74 16.39 -9.16
CA ALA A 34 1.98 17.73 -8.66
C ALA A 34 1.11 18.78 -9.36
N TYR A 35 1.01 18.74 -10.69
CA TYR A 35 0.13 19.64 -11.47
C TYR A 35 -1.35 19.39 -11.17
N ILE A 36 -1.80 18.14 -11.04
CA ILE A 36 -3.17 17.80 -10.60
C ILE A 36 -3.50 18.45 -9.24
N ALA A 37 -2.58 18.36 -8.28
CA ALA A 37 -2.76 18.98 -6.96
C ALA A 37 -2.76 20.51 -7.02
N GLN A 38 -1.88 21.12 -7.82
CA GLN A 38 -1.82 22.57 -8.00
C GLN A 38 -3.07 23.13 -8.71
N LEU A 39 -3.55 22.46 -9.75
CA LEU A 39 -4.73 22.85 -10.52
C LEU A 39 -6.01 22.72 -9.68
N LYS A 40 -6.17 21.64 -8.89
CA LYS A 40 -7.28 21.49 -7.96
C LYS A 40 -7.26 22.57 -6.88
N GLY A 41 -6.12 22.81 -6.23
CA GLY A 41 -5.98 23.91 -5.28
C GLY A 41 -6.23 25.29 -5.88
N LEU A 42 -5.93 25.50 -7.17
CA LEU A 42 -6.27 26.73 -7.90
C LEU A 42 -7.77 26.85 -8.22
N LEU A 43 -8.48 25.75 -8.43
CA LEU A 43 -9.93 25.76 -8.59
C LEU A 43 -10.64 26.01 -7.25
N ASP A 44 -10.13 25.44 -6.16
CA ASP A 44 -10.63 25.69 -4.80
C ASP A 44 -10.34 27.12 -4.29
N GLU A 45 -9.22 27.73 -4.72
CA GLU A 45 -8.88 29.13 -4.45
C GLU A 45 -9.71 30.16 -5.26
N ALA A 46 -10.52 29.72 -6.24
CA ALA A 46 -11.26 30.62 -7.12
C ALA A 46 -12.41 31.33 -6.37
N THR A 47 -12.34 32.65 -6.29
CA THR A 47 -13.34 33.45 -5.55
C THR A 47 -14.67 33.51 -6.30
N ALA A 48 -15.73 32.97 -5.71
CA ALA A 48 -17.10 32.99 -6.25
C ALA A 48 -17.74 34.40 -6.41
N GLN A 49 -17.03 35.46 -6.02
CA GLN A 49 -17.36 36.86 -6.32
C GLN A 49 -16.10 37.58 -6.80
N PRO A 50 -16.06 38.12 -8.04
CA PRO A 50 -14.94 38.93 -8.50
C PRO A 50 -14.90 40.30 -7.80
N PRO A 51 -13.74 40.96 -7.76
CA PRO A 51 -13.65 42.36 -7.36
C PRO A 51 -14.35 43.28 -8.37
N VAL A 52 -14.85 44.43 -7.89
CA VAL A 52 -15.49 45.47 -8.70
C VAL A 52 -14.55 45.93 -9.81
N GLY A 53 -14.99 45.79 -11.06
CA GLY A 53 -14.23 46.11 -12.27
C GLY A 53 -13.64 44.90 -13.01
N VAL A 54 -13.71 43.70 -12.42
CA VAL A 54 -13.41 42.43 -13.12
C VAL A 54 -14.71 41.76 -13.53
N ASP A 55 -14.77 41.31 -14.78
CA ASP A 55 -15.92 40.60 -15.35
C ASP A 55 -15.99 39.15 -14.81
N THR A 56 -17.19 38.68 -14.44
CA THR A 56 -17.40 37.26 -14.06
C THR A 56 -16.98 36.33 -15.19
N ALA A 57 -17.25 36.72 -16.44
CA ALA A 57 -16.86 35.93 -17.61
C ALA A 57 -15.34 35.84 -17.82
N GLU A 58 -14.52 36.71 -17.22
CA GLU A 58 -13.05 36.50 -17.20
C GLU A 58 -12.66 35.40 -16.21
N VAL A 59 -13.21 35.43 -14.99
CA VAL A 59 -12.97 34.41 -13.96
C VAL A 59 -13.45 33.04 -14.44
N GLU A 60 -14.65 32.95 -15.02
CA GLU A 60 -15.24 31.71 -15.54
C GLU A 60 -14.42 31.12 -16.68
N ARG A 61 -13.99 31.94 -17.67
CA ARG A 61 -13.04 31.50 -18.72
C ARG A 61 -11.73 30.98 -18.14
N ARG A 62 -11.24 31.60 -17.06
CA ARG A 62 -10.02 31.19 -16.36
C ARG A 62 -10.18 29.84 -15.66
N MET A 63 -11.31 29.62 -15.00
CA MET A 63 -11.66 28.35 -14.37
C MET A 63 -11.87 27.24 -15.40
N ALA A 64 -12.51 27.52 -16.54
CA ALA A 64 -12.66 26.55 -17.64
C ALA A 64 -11.30 26.11 -18.22
N LEU A 65 -10.34 27.03 -18.36
CA LEU A 65 -8.97 26.69 -18.77
C LEU A 65 -8.25 25.81 -17.73
N LEU A 66 -8.41 26.09 -16.43
CA LEU A 66 -7.87 25.26 -15.36
C LEU A 66 -8.51 23.86 -15.31
N GLN A 67 -9.82 23.75 -15.55
CA GLN A 67 -10.54 22.47 -15.64
C GLN A 67 -10.13 21.65 -16.88
N SER A 68 -10.01 22.30 -18.04
CA SER A 68 -9.54 21.64 -19.27
C SER A 68 -8.13 21.10 -19.10
N ALA A 69 -7.22 21.90 -18.55
CA ALA A 69 -5.84 21.48 -18.28
C ALA A 69 -5.77 20.35 -17.25
N LEU A 70 -6.65 20.36 -16.24
CA LEU A 70 -6.73 19.28 -15.26
C LEU A 70 -7.12 17.95 -15.92
N SER A 71 -8.12 17.94 -16.80
CA SER A 71 -8.51 16.74 -17.56
C SER A 71 -7.32 16.17 -18.35
N THR A 72 -6.63 17.02 -19.11
CA THR A 72 -5.46 16.61 -19.91
C THR A 72 -4.35 15.99 -19.07
N VAL A 73 -4.07 16.49 -17.86
CA VAL A 73 -3.04 15.92 -16.97
C VAL A 73 -3.52 14.63 -16.28
N GLU A 74 -4.81 14.51 -15.94
CA GLU A 74 -5.37 13.27 -15.39
C GLU A 74 -5.40 12.15 -16.45
N GLU A 75 -5.73 12.49 -17.70
CA GLU A 75 -5.63 11.60 -18.87
C GLU A 75 -4.18 11.15 -19.10
N ARG A 76 -3.22 12.09 -19.13
CA ARG A 76 -1.79 11.80 -19.32
C ARG A 76 -1.22 10.94 -18.19
N HIS A 77 -1.60 11.20 -16.93
CA HIS A 77 -1.24 10.35 -15.80
C HIS A 77 -1.75 8.91 -15.95
N ALA A 78 -3.00 8.76 -16.41
CA ALA A 78 -3.60 7.45 -16.66
C ALA A 78 -2.94 6.73 -17.86
N GLU A 79 -2.42 7.43 -18.86
CA GLU A 79 -1.58 6.85 -19.93
C GLU A 79 -0.25 6.33 -19.40
N LEU A 80 0.49 7.16 -18.65
CA LEU A 80 1.79 6.80 -18.08
C LEU A 80 1.69 5.60 -17.13
N GLN A 81 0.59 5.50 -16.37
CA GLN A 81 0.27 4.31 -15.57
C GLN A 81 0.05 3.07 -16.43
N ARG A 82 -0.83 3.14 -17.45
CA ARG A 82 -1.10 2.00 -18.36
C ARG A 82 0.15 1.52 -19.10
N ALA A 83 0.99 2.44 -19.57
CA ALA A 83 2.26 2.10 -20.24
C ALA A 83 3.22 1.35 -19.31
N LYS A 84 3.34 1.80 -18.06
CA LYS A 84 4.17 1.19 -17.01
C LYS A 84 3.62 -0.16 -16.54
N GLU A 85 2.30 -0.33 -16.49
CA GLU A 85 1.65 -1.62 -16.22
C GLU A 85 1.91 -2.60 -17.36
N ALA A 86 1.77 -2.16 -18.62
CA ALA A 86 2.11 -2.97 -19.80
C ALA A 86 3.59 -3.40 -19.81
N GLU A 87 4.53 -2.50 -19.49
CA GLU A 87 5.96 -2.83 -19.39
C GLU A 87 6.23 -3.91 -18.32
N ASN A 88 5.62 -3.78 -17.14
CA ASN A 88 5.75 -4.78 -16.08
C ASN A 88 5.13 -6.13 -16.46
N ASN A 89 4.00 -6.12 -17.17
CA ASN A 89 3.37 -7.33 -17.68
C ASN A 89 4.22 -8.02 -18.76
N GLN A 90 4.82 -7.27 -19.69
CA GLN A 90 5.75 -7.83 -20.68
C GLN A 90 6.98 -8.45 -20.00
N ARG A 91 7.63 -7.70 -19.10
CA ARG A 91 8.75 -8.21 -18.29
C ARG A 91 8.39 -9.47 -17.49
N TYR A 92 7.13 -9.64 -17.08
CA TYR A 92 6.65 -10.86 -16.42
C TYR A 92 6.53 -12.03 -17.40
N LEU A 93 5.94 -11.82 -18.59
CA LEU A 93 5.86 -12.81 -19.66
C LEU A 93 7.25 -13.28 -20.13
N ASP A 94 8.18 -12.36 -20.41
CA ASP A 94 9.56 -12.69 -20.80
C ASP A 94 10.27 -13.59 -19.77
N ASN A 95 9.94 -13.43 -18.48
CA ASN A 95 10.48 -14.23 -17.39
C ASN A 95 9.81 -15.61 -17.26
N ILE A 96 8.56 -15.77 -17.70
CA ILE A 96 7.89 -17.07 -17.84
C ILE A 96 8.49 -17.83 -19.03
N GLU A 97 8.61 -17.19 -20.19
CA GLU A 97 9.17 -17.81 -21.40
C GLU A 97 10.59 -18.32 -21.16
N ARG A 98 11.44 -17.51 -20.51
CA ARG A 98 12.80 -17.93 -20.13
C ARG A 98 12.84 -19.09 -19.13
N ARG A 99 11.82 -19.27 -18.27
CA ARG A 99 11.71 -20.46 -17.40
C ARG A 99 11.29 -21.69 -18.19
N LEU A 100 10.25 -21.58 -19.02
CA LEU A 100 9.78 -22.67 -19.87
C LEU A 100 10.87 -23.17 -20.85
N ALA A 101 11.74 -22.28 -21.33
CA ALA A 101 12.91 -22.64 -22.12
C ALA A 101 13.91 -23.51 -21.34
N MET A 102 14.27 -23.11 -20.11
CA MET A 102 15.18 -23.89 -19.24
C MET A 102 14.56 -25.24 -18.82
N GLU A 103 13.26 -25.28 -18.56
CA GLU A 103 12.55 -26.51 -18.19
C GLU A 103 12.58 -27.53 -19.35
N ARG A 104 12.36 -27.09 -20.60
CA ARG A 104 12.52 -27.95 -21.79
C ARG A 104 13.97 -28.45 -21.96
N GLU A 105 14.95 -27.56 -21.80
CA GLU A 105 16.37 -27.92 -21.92
C GLU A 105 16.78 -28.98 -20.88
N ASP A 106 16.24 -28.90 -19.66
CA ASP A 106 16.46 -29.90 -18.61
C ASP A 106 15.67 -31.21 -18.83
N GLU A 107 14.51 -31.17 -19.47
CA GLU A 107 13.80 -32.38 -19.93
C GLU A 107 14.57 -33.10 -21.06
N GLU A 108 15.08 -32.37 -22.04
CA GLU A 108 15.93 -32.93 -23.11
C GLU A 108 17.19 -33.61 -22.54
N LYS A 109 17.88 -32.95 -21.58
CA LYS A 109 19.03 -33.54 -20.86
C LYS A 109 18.66 -34.82 -20.10
N ARG A 110 17.46 -34.91 -19.52
CA ARG A 110 16.97 -36.13 -18.86
C ARG A 110 16.74 -37.24 -19.88
N VAL A 111 16.01 -36.97 -20.96
CA VAL A 111 15.73 -37.94 -22.03
C VAL A 111 17.03 -38.44 -22.68
N TYR A 112 18.03 -37.58 -22.86
CA TYR A 112 19.34 -37.98 -23.39
C TYR A 112 20.08 -38.94 -22.44
N LYS A 113 20.21 -38.59 -21.16
CA LYS A 113 20.86 -39.46 -20.14
C LYS A 113 20.16 -40.81 -19.99
N ASP A 114 18.83 -40.82 -20.12
CA ASP A 114 18.04 -42.05 -20.08
C ASP A 114 18.27 -42.95 -21.31
N LYS A 115 18.62 -42.37 -22.48
CA LYS A 115 19.06 -43.13 -23.66
C LYS A 115 20.46 -43.73 -23.45
N GLU A 116 21.43 -42.93 -23.00
CA GLU A 116 22.79 -43.41 -22.70
C GLU A 116 22.77 -44.58 -21.71
N ARG A 117 22.00 -44.43 -20.62
CA ARG A 117 21.85 -45.46 -19.58
C ARG A 117 21.20 -46.75 -20.11
N ARG A 118 20.32 -46.67 -21.10
CA ARG A 118 19.74 -47.85 -21.77
C ARG A 118 20.76 -48.51 -22.71
N GLY A 119 21.56 -47.74 -23.44
CA GLY A 119 22.65 -48.24 -24.28
C GLY A 119 23.65 -49.08 -23.48
N LEU A 120 24.20 -48.53 -22.39
CA LEU A 120 25.14 -49.23 -21.50
C LEU A 120 24.57 -50.55 -20.95
N VAL A 121 23.27 -50.60 -20.64
CA VAL A 121 22.58 -51.82 -20.17
C VAL A 121 22.40 -52.87 -21.26
N LEU A 122 22.37 -52.48 -22.55
CA LEU A 122 22.38 -53.42 -23.67
C LEU A 122 23.80 -53.95 -23.92
N GLU A 123 24.80 -53.07 -24.00
CA GLU A 123 26.21 -53.45 -24.16
C GLU A 123 26.68 -54.45 -23.09
N MET A 124 26.32 -54.22 -21.81
CA MET A 124 26.65 -55.15 -20.72
C MET A 124 25.99 -56.54 -20.90
N LYS A 125 24.77 -56.61 -21.47
CA LYS A 125 24.10 -57.88 -21.76
C LYS A 125 24.76 -58.61 -22.93
N GLU A 126 25.11 -57.89 -23.99
CA GLU A 126 25.80 -58.45 -25.15
C GLU A 126 27.15 -59.04 -24.74
N GLN A 127 27.96 -58.29 -23.97
CA GLN A 127 29.21 -58.78 -23.38
C GLN A 127 29.00 -60.03 -22.51
N GLN A 128 27.95 -60.07 -21.68
CA GLN A 128 27.61 -61.23 -20.86
C GLN A 128 27.26 -62.46 -21.74
N THR A 129 26.47 -62.28 -22.81
CA THR A 129 26.14 -63.38 -23.73
C THR A 129 27.36 -63.91 -24.49
N ALA A 130 28.23 -63.02 -24.97
CA ALA A 130 29.46 -63.39 -25.67
C ALA A 130 30.43 -64.17 -24.76
N TYR A 131 30.56 -63.77 -23.48
CA TYR A 131 31.37 -64.48 -22.50
C TYR A 131 30.89 -65.92 -22.28
N TYR A 132 29.58 -66.14 -22.09
CA TYR A 132 29.04 -67.50 -21.90
C TYR A 132 29.13 -68.33 -23.18
N HIS A 133 28.96 -67.74 -24.37
CA HIS A 133 29.09 -68.45 -25.64
C HIS A 133 30.51 -69.02 -25.83
N ASN A 134 31.54 -68.18 -25.68
CA ASN A 134 32.94 -68.57 -25.77
C ASN A 134 33.29 -69.63 -24.69
N ARG A 135 32.84 -69.43 -23.45
CA ARG A 135 33.04 -70.42 -22.37
C ARG A 135 32.46 -71.79 -22.70
N ASN A 136 31.32 -71.86 -23.40
CA ASN A 136 30.71 -73.14 -23.78
C ASN A 136 31.49 -73.81 -24.91
N GLN A 137 31.90 -73.05 -25.95
CA GLN A 137 32.77 -73.58 -27.02
C GLN A 137 34.05 -74.22 -26.46
N MET A 138 34.73 -73.54 -25.52
CA MET A 138 35.92 -74.05 -24.82
C MET A 138 35.69 -75.32 -23.97
N LEU A 139 34.43 -75.68 -23.68
CA LEU A 139 34.06 -76.93 -23.01
C LEU A 139 33.70 -78.01 -24.03
N ASP A 140 32.97 -77.66 -25.09
CA ASP A 140 32.61 -78.58 -26.18
C ASP A 140 33.85 -79.09 -26.93
N GLU A 141 34.85 -78.24 -27.16
CA GLU A 141 36.16 -78.61 -27.73
C GLU A 141 36.89 -79.65 -26.87
N LYS A 142 36.89 -79.47 -25.54
CA LYS A 142 37.49 -80.45 -24.61
C LYS A 142 36.72 -81.76 -24.56
N ALA A 143 35.39 -81.68 -24.67
CA ALA A 143 34.53 -82.86 -24.77
C ALA A 143 34.70 -83.60 -26.11
N ALA A 144 35.12 -82.93 -27.20
CA ALA A 144 35.56 -83.58 -28.43
C ALA A 144 36.91 -84.29 -28.22
N GLN A 145 37.95 -83.59 -27.75
CA GLN A 145 39.28 -84.17 -27.49
C GLN A 145 39.24 -85.41 -26.58
N CYS A 146 38.36 -85.42 -25.57
CA CYS A 146 38.16 -86.57 -24.70
C CYS A 146 37.43 -87.76 -25.36
N ARG A 147 36.64 -87.54 -26.43
CA ARG A 147 36.05 -88.63 -27.23
C ARG A 147 37.10 -89.23 -28.16
N ASP A 148 37.79 -88.39 -28.92
CA ASP A 148 38.83 -88.79 -29.89
C ASP A 148 39.89 -89.71 -29.24
N TYR A 149 40.39 -89.32 -28.06
CA TYR A 149 41.35 -90.12 -27.28
C TYR A 149 40.79 -91.49 -26.84
N ASN A 150 39.51 -91.56 -26.45
CA ASN A 150 38.88 -92.81 -26.05
C ASN A 150 38.65 -93.75 -27.24
N GLU A 151 38.34 -93.20 -28.42
CA GLU A 151 38.20 -93.96 -29.67
C GLU A 151 39.57 -94.52 -30.12
N GLU A 152 40.64 -93.72 -30.07
CA GLU A 152 42.00 -94.20 -30.36
C GLU A 152 42.41 -95.34 -29.42
N LEU A 153 42.14 -95.21 -28.12
CA LEU A 153 42.45 -96.24 -27.11
C LEU A 153 41.70 -97.55 -27.36
N GLN A 154 40.45 -97.50 -27.87
CA GLN A 154 39.72 -98.69 -28.30
C GLN A 154 40.37 -99.34 -29.52
N VAL A 155 40.74 -98.57 -30.55
CA VAL A 155 41.44 -99.09 -31.75
C VAL A 155 42.78 -99.74 -31.39
N GLN A 156 43.56 -99.14 -30.50
CA GLN A 156 44.80 -99.73 -29.97
C GLN A 156 44.56 -101.03 -29.18
N THR A 157 43.39 -101.18 -28.55
CA THR A 157 43.03 -102.39 -27.80
C THR A 157 42.61 -103.52 -28.74
N ILE A 158 41.83 -103.21 -29.78
CA ILE A 158 41.39 -104.16 -30.81
C ILE A 158 42.60 -104.71 -31.59
N THR A 159 43.56 -103.86 -31.99
CA THR A 159 44.79 -104.31 -32.67
C THR A 159 45.67 -105.21 -31.78
N LYS A 160 45.77 -104.94 -30.48
CA LYS A 160 46.45 -105.82 -29.50
C LYS A 160 45.72 -107.15 -29.30
N ALA A 161 44.40 -107.20 -29.45
CA ALA A 161 43.65 -108.46 -29.44
C ALA A 161 43.93 -109.30 -30.69
N GLY A 162 43.80 -108.71 -31.89
CA GLY A 162 44.08 -109.39 -33.16
C GLY A 162 45.51 -109.95 -33.25
N ALA A 163 46.52 -109.18 -32.82
CA ALA A 163 47.91 -109.63 -32.78
C ALA A 163 48.16 -110.79 -31.79
N ASN A 164 47.29 -111.02 -30.80
CA ASN A 164 47.32 -112.19 -29.93
C ASN A 164 46.51 -113.37 -30.52
N GLU A 165 45.42 -113.10 -31.24
CA GLU A 165 44.69 -114.09 -32.04
C GLU A 165 45.62 -114.75 -33.06
N GLU A 166 46.39 -113.96 -33.82
CA GLU A 166 47.41 -114.45 -34.77
C GLU A 166 48.51 -115.30 -34.12
N ARG A 167 48.89 -115.00 -32.88
CA ARG A 167 49.85 -115.84 -32.14
C ARG A 167 49.23 -117.16 -31.71
N ARG A 168 47.94 -117.15 -31.34
CA ARG A 168 47.19 -118.35 -30.99
C ARG A 168 46.98 -119.25 -32.19
N THR A 169 46.58 -118.72 -33.35
CA THR A 169 46.39 -119.52 -34.57
C THR A 169 47.70 -120.17 -35.00
N ARG A 170 48.81 -119.42 -35.12
CA ARG A 170 50.13 -120.00 -35.46
C ARG A 170 50.61 -121.07 -34.47
N ASN A 171 50.29 -120.92 -33.18
CA ASN A 171 50.62 -121.92 -32.17
C ASN A 171 49.70 -123.16 -32.26
N ILE A 172 48.43 -123.00 -32.64
CA ILE A 172 47.51 -124.10 -32.93
C ILE A 172 47.94 -124.84 -34.20
N GLU A 173 48.37 -124.13 -35.25
CA GLU A 173 48.94 -124.69 -36.48
C GLU A 173 50.20 -125.51 -36.17
N HIS A 174 51.14 -124.98 -35.37
CA HIS A 174 52.32 -125.74 -34.91
C HIS A 174 51.93 -126.97 -34.10
N LEU A 175 50.96 -126.87 -33.18
CA LEU A 175 50.46 -128.01 -32.42
C LEU A 175 49.72 -129.03 -33.29
N MET A 176 49.08 -128.60 -34.39
CA MET A 176 48.50 -129.50 -35.39
C MET A 176 49.58 -130.19 -36.21
N GLU A 177 50.63 -129.50 -36.65
CA GLU A 177 51.78 -130.13 -37.28
C GLU A 177 52.47 -131.13 -36.33
N GLU A 178 52.69 -130.78 -35.07
CA GLU A 178 53.25 -131.70 -34.08
C GLU A 178 52.32 -132.89 -33.81
N ARG A 179 51.00 -132.67 -33.84
CA ARG A 179 50.01 -133.73 -33.71
C ARG A 179 49.98 -134.64 -34.94
N ASP A 180 50.14 -134.10 -36.15
CA ASP A 180 50.19 -134.89 -37.39
C ASP A 180 51.53 -135.63 -37.52
N ARG A 181 52.64 -135.01 -37.08
CA ARG A 181 53.93 -135.69 -36.88
C ARG A 181 53.77 -136.80 -35.83
N GLN A 182 53.12 -136.56 -34.69
CA GLN A 182 52.84 -137.60 -33.69
C GLN A 182 51.84 -138.65 -34.16
N ILE A 183 50.88 -138.31 -35.02
CA ILE A 183 49.94 -139.28 -35.61
C ILE A 183 50.69 -140.15 -36.60
N LYS A 184 51.57 -139.60 -37.45
CA LYS A 184 52.51 -140.40 -38.25
C LYS A 184 53.40 -141.24 -37.36
N ASP A 185 54.10 -140.67 -36.39
CA ASP A 185 55.02 -141.42 -35.52
C ASP A 185 54.27 -142.49 -34.69
N LEU A 186 53.00 -142.26 -34.31
CA LEU A 186 52.12 -143.25 -33.70
C LEU A 186 51.57 -144.28 -34.68
N HIS A 187 51.38 -143.92 -35.95
CA HIS A 187 50.93 -144.80 -37.05
C HIS A 187 52.08 -145.65 -37.58
N ASP A 188 53.29 -145.12 -37.69
CA ASP A 188 54.55 -145.82 -37.95
C ASP A 188 54.86 -146.73 -36.77
N ARG A 189 54.71 -146.26 -35.52
CA ARG A 189 54.71 -147.14 -34.34
C ARG A 189 53.50 -148.06 -34.27
N ALA A 190 52.40 -147.82 -34.99
CA ALA A 190 51.23 -148.72 -35.01
C ALA A 190 51.35 -149.76 -36.13
N GLU A 191 52.01 -149.45 -37.24
CA GLU A 191 52.45 -150.39 -38.26
C GLU A 191 53.59 -151.20 -37.68
N MET A 192 54.65 -150.62 -37.12
CA MET A 192 55.65 -151.38 -36.36
C MET A 192 55.05 -152.15 -35.17
N ARG A 193 53.93 -151.71 -34.55
CA ARG A 193 53.18 -152.52 -33.55
C ARG A 193 52.10 -153.42 -34.12
N GLN A 194 51.76 -153.36 -35.41
CA GLN A 194 50.83 -154.24 -36.12
C GLN A 194 51.57 -155.19 -37.05
N GLU A 195 52.85 -154.95 -37.33
CA GLU A 195 53.84 -155.89 -37.79
C GLU A 195 54.39 -156.62 -36.58
N TYR A 196 54.83 -155.91 -35.53
CA TYR A 196 55.05 -156.56 -34.24
C TYR A 196 53.76 -157.16 -33.66
N ALA A 197 52.53 -156.82 -34.11
CA ALA A 197 51.30 -157.55 -33.75
C ALA A 197 50.73 -158.51 -34.81
N ARG A 198 51.24 -158.51 -36.04
CA ARG A 198 51.22 -159.69 -36.93
C ARG A 198 52.32 -160.68 -36.52
N GLN A 199 53.21 -160.27 -35.62
CA GLN A 199 54.09 -161.09 -34.77
C GLN A 199 53.53 -161.32 -33.33
N VAL A 200 52.65 -160.44 -32.76
CA VAL A 200 52.17 -160.37 -31.32
C VAL A 200 50.83 -159.54 -31.02
N ASN A 201 49.58 -160.03 -31.06
CA ASN A 201 48.33 -159.16 -30.89
C ASN A 201 47.40 -159.22 -29.56
N HIS A 202 46.71 -158.16 -28.74
CA HIS A 202 46.59 -156.55 -28.29
C HIS A 202 45.67 -155.70 -27.04
N LYS A 203 45.01 -154.36 -26.95
CA LYS A 203 44.74 -153.15 -25.78
C LYS A 203 43.35 -152.16 -25.27
N LYS A 204 43.23 -150.95 -24.42
CA LYS A 204 41.97 -150.04 -23.72
C LYS A 204 41.92 -148.56 -22.76
N GLU A 205 40.93 -147.48 -22.49
CA GLU A 205 40.67 -146.25 -21.34
C GLU A 205 39.33 -145.12 -21.04
N GLN A 206 39.12 -144.04 -20.04
CA GLN A 206 37.89 -142.96 -19.59
C GLN A 206 37.72 -141.67 -18.38
N ARG A 207 36.79 -140.49 -18.23
CA ARG A 207 36.32 -139.42 -16.99
C ARG A 207 35.31 -137.98 -16.94
N LEU A 208 34.95 -137.02 -15.85
CA LEU A 208 33.95 -135.66 -15.64
C LEU A 208 33.65 -134.56 -14.28
N GLU A 209 32.67 -133.46 -14.10
CA GLU A 209 32.15 -132.45 -12.85
C GLU A 209 31.41 -130.83 -12.76
N ALA A 210 30.76 -130.06 -11.65
CA ALA A 210 30.27 -128.46 -11.40
C ALA A 210 29.13 -127.66 -10.29
N ASP A 211 28.86 -126.21 -10.00
CA ASP A 211 27.64 -125.30 -9.27
C ASP A 211 27.57 -123.86 -8.23
N ARG A 212 26.50 -122.84 -7.96
CA ARG A 212 26.12 -121.72 -6.75
C ARG A 212 25.20 -120.21 -6.71
N ARG A 213 24.68 -119.34 -5.60
CA ARG A 213 24.17 -117.73 -5.34
C ARG A 213 22.96 -116.95 -4.30
N GLN A 214 22.78 -115.56 -3.76
CA GLN A 214 21.55 -114.68 -2.99
C GLN A 214 21.45 -113.05 -2.28
N LEU A 215 20.26 -112.22 -1.90
CA LEU A 215 19.73 -111.05 -0.78
C LEU A 215 19.37 -109.31 -0.68
N ALA A 216 18.42 -108.53 0.17
CA ALA A 216 18.11 -106.90 0.54
C ALA A 216 16.85 -106.08 1.49
N GLU A 217 16.70 -104.70 2.04
CA GLU A 217 15.47 -103.76 2.76
C GLU A 217 15.42 -102.14 3.49
N THR A 218 14.29 -101.23 3.83
CA THR A 218 13.82 -100.05 4.97
C THR A 218 13.31 -98.36 4.97
N THR A 219 12.47 -97.55 5.91
CA THR A 219 12.10 -95.90 6.15
C THR A 219 10.94 -95.06 7.20
N ARG A 220 10.76 -93.64 7.64
CA ARG A 220 9.59 -92.68 8.44
C ARG A 220 9.49 -90.96 8.89
N LEU A 221 8.49 -90.17 9.66
CA LEU A 221 8.11 -88.53 9.93
C LEU A 221 7.19 -87.67 11.18
N ARG A 222 6.88 -86.22 11.43
CA ARG A 222 5.99 -85.30 12.55
C ARG A 222 5.69 -83.57 12.71
N GLU A 223 4.72 -82.75 13.49
CA GLU A 223 4.37 -81.14 13.46
C GLU A 223 3.67 -79.83 14.33
N GLN A 224 2.87 -79.69 15.46
CA GLN A 224 1.74 -78.61 15.69
C GLN A 224 1.70 -77.20 16.50
N GLU A 225 2.75 -76.50 17.03
CA GLU A 225 2.61 -75.54 18.20
C GLU A 225 2.59 -73.97 18.10
N ILE A 226 2.82 -73.30 16.95
CA ILE A 226 3.47 -71.96 16.95
C ILE A 226 2.56 -70.69 16.85
N GLU A 227 1.28 -70.81 16.49
CA GLU A 227 0.55 -69.73 15.77
C GLU A 227 -0.06 -68.58 16.63
N ASN A 228 -0.22 -68.73 17.95
CA ASN A 228 -1.19 -67.97 18.76
C ASN A 228 -0.75 -66.64 19.43
N LYS A 229 0.35 -65.97 19.03
CA LYS A 229 1.00 -64.94 19.90
C LYS A 229 1.29 -63.53 19.32
N LEU A 230 0.72 -63.14 18.18
CA LEU A 230 1.17 -61.93 17.46
C LEU A 230 0.15 -60.80 17.18
N GLU A 231 -1.12 -60.90 17.59
CA GLU A 231 -2.16 -59.92 17.16
C GLU A 231 -2.54 -58.81 18.16
N GLU A 232 -2.13 -58.87 19.42
CA GLU A 232 -2.83 -58.13 20.50
C GLU A 232 -2.40 -56.65 20.70
N MET A 233 -1.22 -56.23 20.20
CA MET A 233 -0.65 -54.90 20.46
C MET A 233 -1.04 -53.83 19.41
N ARG A 234 -2.34 -53.51 19.33
CA ARG A 234 -2.88 -52.43 18.48
C ARG A 234 -2.72 -51.02 19.06
N GLU A 235 -2.41 -50.08 18.16
CA GLU A 235 -3.01 -48.73 18.03
C GLU A 235 -3.49 -47.95 19.28
N SER A 236 -2.76 -46.89 19.70
CA SER A 236 -3.40 -45.70 20.31
C SER A 236 -2.60 -44.40 20.09
N LYS A 237 -3.20 -43.24 20.40
CA LYS A 237 -3.11 -42.00 19.56
C LYS A 237 -2.99 -40.68 20.37
N ARG A 238 -2.32 -39.67 19.75
CA ARG A 238 -2.63 -38.21 19.73
C ARG A 238 -2.59 -37.33 21.02
N THR A 239 -1.55 -36.49 21.12
CA THR A 239 -1.56 -34.99 21.21
C THR A 239 -2.69 -34.18 21.90
N LYS A 240 -2.36 -33.22 22.81
CA LYS A 240 -2.48 -31.72 22.63
C LYS A 240 -2.25 -30.80 23.88
N TRP A 241 -1.51 -29.69 23.66
CA TRP A 241 -1.47 -28.37 24.40
C TRP A 241 -0.98 -28.34 25.89
N VAL A 242 -0.92 -27.25 26.71
CA VAL A 242 -1.52 -25.88 26.72
C VAL A 242 -0.65 -24.80 27.48
N ALA A 243 -0.84 -23.49 27.18
CA ALA A 243 -0.65 -22.26 28.03
C ALA A 243 0.74 -21.88 28.68
N LYS A 244 1.08 -20.63 29.11
CA LYS A 244 0.77 -19.19 28.73
C LYS A 244 1.63 -18.19 29.62
N LYS A 245 1.74 -16.88 29.22
CA LYS A 245 2.12 -15.63 30.00
C LYS A 245 3.64 -15.28 30.24
N GLN A 246 4.12 -14.02 30.44
CA GLN A 246 3.62 -12.60 30.25
C GLN A 246 4.70 -11.49 30.54
N ALA A 247 4.60 -10.22 30.04
CA ALA A 247 5.35 -9.00 30.52
C ALA A 247 4.80 -7.56 30.12
N SER A 248 4.87 -6.51 31.01
CA SER A 248 5.01 -4.98 30.83
C SER A 248 3.91 -4.03 30.16
N ARG A 249 3.53 -2.70 30.45
CA ARG A 249 3.38 -1.67 31.62
C ARG A 249 2.71 -0.19 31.31
N ALA A 250 2.00 0.68 32.21
CA ALA A 250 1.11 1.99 31.97
C ALA A 250 0.79 3.24 33.06
N LYS A 251 -0.14 4.34 32.92
CA LYS A 251 -0.43 5.68 33.75
C LYS A 251 -1.87 6.57 33.76
N SER A 252 -2.17 7.75 34.51
CA SER A 252 -3.44 8.73 34.55
C SER A 252 -3.53 10.23 35.30
N LYS A 253 -4.65 11.13 35.38
CA LYS A 253 -4.88 12.59 36.04
C LYS A 253 -6.35 13.33 36.29
N VAL A 254 -6.58 14.56 36.96
CA VAL A 254 -7.90 15.44 37.25
C VAL A 254 -7.80 17.06 37.63
N VAL A 255 -8.80 17.97 38.15
CA VAL A 255 -8.82 19.37 39.07
C VAL A 255 -10.01 20.77 39.02
N TRP A 256 -10.58 21.88 39.99
CA TRP A 256 -11.78 23.27 40.17
C TRP A 256 -12.36 24.63 41.40
N GLU A 257 -13.43 25.80 41.50
CA GLU A 257 -13.89 27.36 42.36
C GLU A 257 -15.38 28.40 43.01
N ASN A 258 -15.73 29.85 43.59
CA ASN A 258 -17.07 30.89 44.31
C ASN A 258 -17.53 32.70 44.82
N GLY A 259 -18.71 33.53 45.50
CA GLY A 259 -19.30 35.22 45.98
C GLY A 259 -20.68 36.09 47.00
N GLU A 260 -21.47 37.39 47.50
CA GLU A 260 -21.98 39.14 47.78
C GLU A 260 -23.20 40.16 48.89
N ALA A 261 -23.77 41.64 49.07
CA ALA A 261 -24.80 42.73 50.14
C ALA A 261 -25.71 44.43 50.09
N ILE A 262 -26.52 45.63 50.79
CA ILE A 262 -27.39 46.72 52.02
C ILE A 262 -28.53 48.26 51.95
N LEU A 263 -29.32 49.49 52.64
CA LEU A 263 -30.01 50.69 53.86
C LEU A 263 -31.31 52.11 53.83
N GLU A 264 -32.09 53.33 54.50
CA GLU A 264 -32.73 54.57 55.71
C GLU A 264 -34.03 56.00 55.69
N THR A 265 -34.81 57.24 56.36
CA THR A 265 -35.41 58.53 57.54
C THR A 265 -36.83 59.82 57.59
N GLU A 266 -37.60 61.07 58.24
CA GLU A 266 -38.12 62.45 59.35
C GLU A 266 -39.61 63.63 59.55
N ALA A 267 -40.09 64.84 60.44
CA ALA A 267 -41.38 66.10 60.61
C ALA A 267 -41.99 67.43 61.83
N LYS A 268 -43.04 68.63 61.92
CA LYS A 268 -43.49 70.10 62.93
C LYS A 268 -44.96 71.33 63.19
N TYR A 269 -45.36 72.63 64.02
CA TYR A 269 -46.76 73.74 64.51
C TYR A 269 -47.07 75.52 65.15
N HIS A 270 -48.04 76.67 65.73
CA HIS A 270 -49.53 77.58 66.29
C HIS A 270 -50.03 79.33 66.97
N ASP A 271 -51.31 80.21 67.35
CA ASP A 271 -51.83 81.83 68.08
C ASP A 271 -53.35 82.81 68.77
N ARG A 272 -53.81 84.32 68.99
CA ARG A 272 -54.71 85.61 70.01
C ARG A 272 -56.22 86.79 70.18
N LEU A 273 -56.67 88.08 71.01
CA LEU A 273 -58.02 89.33 71.20
C LEU A 273 -58.62 90.81 72.30
N VAL A 274 -59.83 91.84 72.43
CA VAL A 274 -60.41 93.38 73.29
C VAL A 274 -62.00 94.39 73.73
N LYS A 275 -62.43 95.81 74.31
CA LYS A 275 -63.84 96.80 74.99
C LYS A 275 -64.50 98.60 75.20
N ASP A 276 -65.63 99.38 76.00
CA ASP A 276 -66.30 101.07 76.36
C ASP A 276 -67.78 101.97 77.21
N LEU A 277 -68.36 103.44 77.44
CA LEU A 277 -69.69 104.40 78.28
C LEU A 277 -70.34 106.20 78.54
N ASP A 278 -71.53 107.00 79.25
CA ASP A 278 -72.27 108.67 79.49
C ASP A 278 -73.64 109.58 80.51
N GLU A 279 -74.23 111.04 80.75
CA GLU A 279 -75.47 111.99 81.72
C GLU A 279 -76.24 113.77 81.91
N LYS A 280 -77.46 114.50 82.63
CA LYS A 280 -78.10 116.14 83.19
C LYS A 280 -79.65 117.05 83.90
N VAL A 281 -80.17 118.52 84.25
CA VAL A 281 -81.48 119.46 85.17
C VAL A 281 -82.51 121.10 85.23
N LYS A 282 -83.12 122.16 86.26
CA LYS A 282 -84.23 123.58 86.39
C LYS A 282 -84.12 125.27 86.31
N LYS A 283 -83.41 126.21 87.03
CA LYS A 283 -83.19 127.67 86.50
C LYS A 283 -82.09 127.64 85.42
N GLN A 284 -81.40 126.50 85.35
CA GLN A 284 -81.59 125.48 84.30
C GLN A 284 -82.97 125.56 83.57
N GLN A 285 -83.89 124.58 83.40
CA GLN A 285 -85.16 124.63 82.57
C GLN A 285 -85.28 125.72 81.47
N GLN A 286 -85.32 127.02 81.75
CA GLN A 286 -85.06 128.04 80.72
C GLN A 286 -83.61 128.04 80.19
N ARG A 287 -82.58 128.26 81.03
CA ARG A 287 -81.18 127.99 80.65
C ARG A 287 -80.96 126.56 80.19
N HIS A 288 -81.72 125.58 80.69
CA HIS A 288 -81.64 124.20 80.22
C HIS A 288 -82.37 123.99 78.90
N ALA A 289 -83.34 124.84 78.53
CA ALA A 289 -83.98 124.82 77.22
C ALA A 289 -83.11 125.53 76.18
N THR A 290 -82.41 126.61 76.54
CA THR A 290 -81.36 127.21 75.69
C THR A 290 -80.15 126.28 75.63
N GLU A 291 -79.64 125.77 76.75
CA GLU A 291 -78.61 124.73 76.79
C GLU A 291 -79.11 123.42 76.13
N GLN A 292 -80.41 123.11 76.05
CA GLN A 292 -80.91 121.96 75.27
C GLN A 292 -80.92 122.28 73.79
N ALA A 293 -81.34 123.47 73.36
CA ALA A 293 -81.23 123.87 71.96
C ALA A 293 -79.75 123.95 71.51
N GLU A 294 -78.87 124.46 72.38
CA GLU A 294 -77.42 124.52 72.18
C GLU A 294 -76.78 123.13 72.27
N ARG A 295 -77.15 122.27 73.24
CA ARG A 295 -76.69 120.86 73.30
C ARG A 295 -77.24 120.04 72.16
N ASP A 296 -78.47 120.25 71.69
CA ASP A 296 -79.04 119.53 70.55
C ASP A 296 -78.39 119.99 69.24
N TYR A 297 -78.11 121.29 69.11
CA TYR A 297 -77.31 121.82 68.02
C TYR A 297 -75.87 121.27 68.07
N GLU A 298 -75.23 121.28 69.24
CA GLU A 298 -73.89 120.72 69.44
C GLU A 298 -73.87 119.20 69.27
N LEU A 299 -74.92 118.47 69.69
CA LEU A 299 -75.08 117.03 69.49
C LEU A 299 -75.28 116.70 68.01
N ARG A 300 -76.04 117.53 67.26
CA ARG A 300 -76.14 117.44 65.80
C ARG A 300 -74.80 117.74 65.12
N LEU A 301 -74.06 118.75 65.59
CA LEU A 301 -72.74 119.11 65.06
C LEU A 301 -71.69 118.03 65.39
N ARG A 302 -71.72 117.47 66.60
CA ARG A 302 -70.94 116.30 67.04
C ARG A 302 -71.36 115.05 66.28
N ALA A 303 -72.64 114.88 65.94
CA ALA A 303 -73.12 113.76 65.12
C ALA A 303 -72.65 113.87 63.67
N HIS A 304 -72.73 115.07 63.06
CA HIS A 304 -72.17 115.35 61.73
C HIS A 304 -70.66 115.10 61.72
N ALA A 305 -69.92 115.62 62.71
CA ALA A 305 -68.48 115.39 62.85
C ALA A 305 -68.10 113.93 63.18
N ARG A 306 -69.03 113.13 63.75
CA ARG A 306 -68.88 111.67 63.89
C ARG A 306 -69.15 110.96 62.56
N GLN A 307 -70.19 111.35 61.84
CA GLN A 307 -70.54 110.81 60.52
C GLN A 307 -69.42 111.08 59.51
N GLU A 308 -68.96 112.32 59.36
CA GLU A 308 -67.80 112.66 58.53
C GLU A 308 -66.56 111.86 58.92
N ARG A 309 -66.34 111.61 60.22
CA ARG A 309 -65.21 110.81 60.69
C ARG A 309 -65.38 109.34 60.31
N GLN A 310 -66.59 108.78 60.39
CA GLN A 310 -66.91 107.42 59.95
C GLN A 310 -66.79 107.29 58.43
N GLU A 311 -67.26 108.26 57.65
CA GLU A 311 -67.13 108.31 56.20
C GLU A 311 -65.66 108.40 55.77
N ARG A 312 -64.87 109.29 56.39
CA ARG A 312 -63.41 109.37 56.16
C ARG A 312 -62.70 108.08 56.58
N GLN A 313 -63.11 107.42 57.68
CA GLN A 313 -62.58 106.12 58.09
C GLN A 313 -62.94 105.01 57.09
N HIS A 314 -64.17 105.00 56.58
CA HIS A 314 -64.64 104.06 55.57
C HIS A 314 -63.92 104.25 54.23
N GLN A 315 -63.79 105.49 53.75
CA GLN A 315 -63.00 105.84 52.57
C GLN A 315 -61.52 105.46 52.75
N ASN A 316 -60.93 105.67 53.93
CA ASN A 316 -59.56 105.22 54.22
C ASN A 316 -59.42 103.69 54.23
N LEU A 317 -60.45 102.97 54.69
CA LEU A 317 -60.49 101.51 54.63
C LEU A 317 -60.63 100.99 53.19
N LEU A 318 -61.52 101.58 52.38
CA LEU A 318 -61.65 101.28 50.95
C LEU A 318 -60.32 101.55 50.22
N ASN A 319 -59.72 102.72 50.41
CA ASN A 319 -58.40 103.07 49.87
C ASN A 319 -57.29 102.10 50.30
N LEU A 320 -57.38 101.47 51.47
CA LEU A 320 -56.45 100.44 51.92
C LEU A 320 -56.73 99.08 51.26
N ILE A 321 -58.00 98.74 51.06
CA ILE A 321 -58.44 97.52 50.35
C ILE A 321 -58.02 97.61 48.88
N ASP A 322 -58.32 98.71 48.18
CA ASP A 322 -57.93 98.91 46.79
C ASP A 322 -56.42 98.82 46.59
N LYS A 323 -55.62 99.44 47.47
CA LYS A 323 -54.15 99.29 47.44
C LYS A 323 -53.68 97.86 47.68
N ARG A 324 -54.41 97.05 48.46
CA ARG A 324 -54.14 95.62 48.64
C ARG A 324 -54.54 94.80 47.41
N VAL A 325 -55.69 95.09 46.80
CA VAL A 325 -56.17 94.43 45.57
C VAL A 325 -55.24 94.75 44.40
N GLN A 326 -54.90 96.01 44.16
CA GLN A 326 -53.95 96.44 43.13
C GLN A 326 -52.56 95.79 43.31
N ARG A 327 -52.09 95.65 44.55
CA ARG A 327 -50.86 94.91 44.86
C ARG A 327 -51.00 93.40 44.58
N GLY A 328 -52.14 92.80 44.93
CA GLY A 328 -52.45 91.41 44.63
C GLY A 328 -52.45 91.14 43.11
N ASP A 329 -53.16 91.97 42.35
CA ASP A 329 -53.17 91.93 40.89
C ASP A 329 -51.77 92.10 40.29
N GLY A 330 -50.95 92.99 40.86
CA GLY A 330 -49.54 93.16 40.48
C GLY A 330 -48.73 91.87 40.67
N ILE A 331 -48.84 91.24 41.84
CA ILE A 331 -48.18 89.97 42.16
C ILE A 331 -48.67 88.84 41.23
N VAL A 332 -49.97 88.77 40.93
CA VAL A 332 -50.55 87.77 40.02
C VAL A 332 -50.05 88.00 38.59
N LYS A 333 -50.03 89.25 38.09
CA LYS A 333 -49.50 89.62 36.77
C LYS A 333 -48.01 89.29 36.65
N GLU A 334 -47.20 89.63 37.67
CA GLU A 334 -45.79 89.23 37.72
C GLU A 334 -45.61 87.71 37.69
N SER A 335 -46.42 86.97 38.45
CA SER A 335 -46.38 85.50 38.49
C SER A 335 -46.71 84.91 37.12
N GLN A 336 -47.76 85.40 36.45
CA GLN A 336 -48.10 85.01 35.08
C GLN A 336 -47.00 85.32 34.06
N VAL A 337 -46.33 86.48 34.18
CA VAL A 337 -45.16 86.83 33.34
C VAL A 337 -43.97 85.90 33.61
N LYS A 338 -43.71 85.55 34.88
CA LYS A 338 -42.67 84.58 35.28
C LYS A 338 -42.96 83.18 34.72
N VAL A 339 -44.22 82.73 34.76
CA VAL A 339 -44.67 81.46 34.15
C VAL A 339 -44.49 81.48 32.63
N ARG A 340 -44.99 82.52 31.93
CA ARG A 340 -44.83 82.66 30.47
C ARG A 340 -43.36 82.65 30.04
N ARG A 341 -42.50 83.42 30.72
CA ARG A 341 -41.05 83.43 30.48
C ARG A 341 -40.41 82.05 30.75
N GLY A 342 -40.89 81.33 31.75
CA GLY A 342 -40.49 79.95 32.03
C GLY A 342 -40.89 78.98 30.91
N GLU A 343 -42.12 79.08 30.40
CA GLU A 343 -42.59 78.30 29.25
C GLU A 343 -41.81 78.63 27.97
N GLU A 344 -41.58 79.90 27.66
CA GLU A 344 -40.77 80.32 26.52
C GLU A 344 -39.34 79.77 26.60
N THR A 345 -38.76 79.77 27.81
CA THR A 345 -37.43 79.21 28.04
C THR A 345 -37.42 77.69 27.85
N LYS A 346 -38.43 76.96 28.38
CA LYS A 346 -38.61 75.53 28.15
C LYS A 346 -38.84 75.19 26.67
N LYS A 347 -39.64 76.00 25.96
CA LYS A 347 -39.90 75.87 24.52
C LYS A 347 -38.60 76.04 23.72
N LYS A 348 -37.80 77.08 24.01
CA LYS A 348 -36.48 77.32 23.39
C LYS A 348 -35.46 76.20 23.69
N GLN A 349 -35.44 75.68 24.91
CA GLN A 349 -34.62 74.50 25.26
C GLN A 349 -35.09 73.26 24.48
N ALA A 350 -36.39 73.01 24.39
CA ALA A 350 -36.94 71.87 23.66
C ALA A 350 -36.67 71.95 22.15
N THR A 351 -36.72 73.13 21.52
CA THR A 351 -36.31 73.27 20.11
C THR A 351 -34.81 73.02 19.95
N GLN A 352 -33.96 73.59 20.81
CA GLN A 352 -32.50 73.34 20.77
C GLN A 352 -32.14 71.85 20.98
N TYR A 353 -32.82 71.13 21.87
CA TYR A 353 -32.63 69.69 22.05
C TYR A 353 -33.13 68.88 20.84
N ASN A 354 -34.22 69.30 20.19
CA ASN A 354 -34.71 68.65 18.98
C ASN A 354 -33.76 68.92 17.78
N GLU A 355 -33.30 70.15 17.61
CA GLU A 355 -32.36 70.59 16.56
C GLU A 355 -31.02 69.85 16.67
N SER A 356 -30.39 69.88 17.86
CA SER A 356 -29.17 69.10 18.13
C SER A 356 -29.40 67.59 18.00
N GLY A 357 -30.57 67.08 18.40
CA GLY A 357 -30.99 65.70 18.19
C GLY A 357 -31.31 65.34 16.73
N VAL A 358 -31.47 66.30 15.83
CA VAL A 358 -31.55 66.09 14.37
C VAL A 358 -30.16 66.10 13.76
N HIS A 359 -29.30 67.06 14.12
CA HIS A 359 -27.91 67.11 13.66
C HIS A 359 -27.12 65.86 14.07
N LEU A 360 -27.23 65.42 15.32
CA LEU A 360 -26.60 64.18 15.78
C LEU A 360 -27.04 62.95 14.96
N ARG A 361 -28.32 62.88 14.57
CA ARG A 361 -28.81 61.79 13.70
C ARG A 361 -28.27 61.89 12.28
N GLN A 362 -28.17 63.10 11.72
CA GLN A 362 -27.54 63.34 10.40
C GLN A 362 -26.06 62.94 10.41
N ASP A 363 -25.32 63.30 11.45
CA ASP A 363 -23.91 62.93 11.61
C ASP A 363 -23.73 61.42 11.78
N LEU A 364 -24.54 60.76 12.63
CA LEU A 364 -24.52 59.30 12.76
C LEU A 364 -24.79 58.60 11.42
N ASP A 365 -25.80 59.06 10.67
CA ASP A 365 -26.11 58.58 9.32
C ASP A 365 -24.92 58.73 8.36
N LEU A 366 -24.25 59.89 8.37
CA LEU A 366 -23.07 60.17 7.56
C LEU A 366 -21.89 59.28 7.97
N HIS A 367 -21.67 59.08 9.27
CA HIS A 367 -20.62 58.21 9.78
C HIS A 367 -20.89 56.74 9.44
N MET A 368 -22.14 56.25 9.52
CA MET A 368 -22.53 54.92 9.07
C MET A 368 -22.34 54.74 7.54
N LYS A 369 -22.70 55.75 6.74
CA LYS A 369 -22.48 55.75 5.28
C LYS A 369 -20.98 55.72 4.94
N ARG A 370 -20.14 56.51 5.62
CA ARG A 370 -18.66 56.46 5.47
C ARG A 370 -18.08 55.12 5.92
N ALA A 371 -18.52 54.58 7.06
CA ALA A 371 -18.03 53.30 7.58
C ALA A 371 -18.38 52.12 6.66
N THR A 372 -19.61 52.06 6.14
CA THR A 372 -20.02 51.03 5.18
C THR A 372 -19.36 51.18 3.81
N GLN A 373 -19.07 52.41 3.35
CA GLN A 373 -18.24 52.65 2.17
C GLN A 373 -16.80 52.14 2.38
N LEU A 374 -16.17 52.46 3.51
CA LEU A 374 -14.83 51.97 3.87
C LEU A 374 -14.81 50.43 3.97
N GLN A 375 -15.80 49.82 4.63
CA GLN A 375 -15.90 48.36 4.72
C GLN A 375 -16.01 47.69 3.35
N LYS A 376 -16.85 48.23 2.46
CA LYS A 376 -16.94 47.76 1.05
C LYS A 376 -15.63 47.96 0.30
N ALA A 377 -14.92 49.08 0.51
CA ALA A 377 -13.62 49.31 -0.10
C ALA A 377 -12.55 48.33 0.40
N PHE A 378 -12.52 48.02 1.71
CA PHE A 378 -11.61 47.01 2.27
C PHE A 378 -11.93 45.60 1.77
N GLN A 379 -13.21 45.22 1.71
CA GLN A 379 -13.65 43.95 1.12
C GLN A 379 -13.24 43.84 -0.35
N ASN A 380 -13.47 44.89 -1.15
CA ASN A 380 -13.06 44.91 -2.55
C ASN A 380 -11.54 44.84 -2.73
N ASN A 381 -10.78 45.55 -1.88
CA ASN A 381 -9.31 45.53 -1.92
C ASN A 381 -8.74 44.15 -1.54
N ALA A 382 -9.42 43.41 -0.65
CA ALA A 382 -9.08 42.02 -0.34
C ALA A 382 -9.39 41.08 -1.52
N LEU A 383 -10.59 41.19 -2.12
CA LEU A 383 -10.95 40.44 -3.33
C LEU A 383 -9.98 40.73 -4.48
N GLU A 384 -9.61 41.98 -4.70
CA GLU A 384 -8.66 42.41 -5.72
C GLU A 384 -7.26 41.82 -5.51
N LYS A 385 -6.75 41.84 -4.27
CA LYS A 385 -5.46 41.21 -3.92
C LYS A 385 -5.49 39.70 -4.11
N ASN A 386 -6.59 39.05 -3.75
CA ASN A 386 -6.76 37.61 -3.92
C ASN A 386 -6.86 37.24 -5.41
N TYR A 387 -7.75 37.91 -6.17
CA TYR A 387 -7.90 37.74 -7.62
C TYR A 387 -6.57 37.95 -8.37
N ARG A 388 -5.83 39.02 -8.10
CA ARG A 388 -4.52 39.28 -8.74
C ARG A 388 -3.52 38.16 -8.44
N ARG A 389 -3.44 37.68 -7.19
CA ARG A 389 -2.55 36.57 -6.81
C ARG A 389 -2.95 35.26 -7.47
N TRP A 390 -4.24 34.94 -7.43
CA TRP A 390 -4.83 33.75 -8.03
C TRP A 390 -4.64 33.72 -9.55
N ASN A 391 -4.98 34.79 -10.27
CA ASN A 391 -4.86 34.84 -11.73
C ASN A 391 -3.38 34.75 -12.18
N VAL A 392 -2.45 35.41 -11.47
CA VAL A 392 -1.00 35.28 -11.74
C VAL A 392 -0.49 33.85 -11.45
N LYS A 393 -0.90 33.23 -10.33
CA LYS A 393 -0.56 31.84 -10.00
C LYS A 393 -1.12 30.87 -11.05
N ALA A 394 -2.38 31.05 -11.46
CA ALA A 394 -3.02 30.29 -12.52
C ALA A 394 -2.42 30.55 -13.92
N ALA A 395 -1.88 31.74 -14.17
CA ALA A 395 -1.18 32.05 -15.42
C ALA A 395 0.13 31.27 -15.47
N ARG A 396 0.94 31.42 -14.42
CA ARG A 396 2.20 30.70 -14.26
C ARG A 396 2.00 29.19 -14.38
N VAL A 397 1.10 28.57 -13.60
CA VAL A 397 0.89 27.11 -13.63
C VAL A 397 0.39 26.60 -14.97
N LEU A 398 -0.49 27.34 -15.67
CA LEU A 398 -0.94 26.94 -17.01
C LEU A 398 0.13 27.14 -18.10
N THR A 399 1.04 28.10 -17.94
CA THR A 399 2.20 28.24 -18.83
C THR A 399 3.24 27.14 -18.55
N GLU A 400 3.66 26.96 -17.30
CA GLU A 400 4.62 25.90 -16.90
C GLU A 400 4.14 24.50 -17.32
N LEU A 401 2.85 24.21 -17.16
CA LEU A 401 2.24 22.97 -17.63
C LEU A 401 2.23 22.87 -19.16
N ARG A 402 1.85 23.94 -19.88
CA ARG A 402 1.83 23.93 -21.34
C ARG A 402 3.23 23.68 -21.90
N ASP A 403 4.22 24.40 -21.39
CA ASP A 403 5.61 24.32 -21.83
C ASP A 403 6.15 22.90 -21.62
N ALA A 404 5.86 22.29 -20.46
CA ALA A 404 6.25 20.92 -20.13
C ALA A 404 5.54 19.86 -20.99
N MET A 405 4.25 20.04 -21.30
CA MET A 405 3.52 19.17 -22.24
C MET A 405 4.08 19.29 -23.67
N THR A 406 4.40 20.50 -24.14
CA THR A 406 5.01 20.68 -25.48
C THR A 406 6.43 20.12 -25.56
N ALA A 407 7.22 20.19 -24.48
CA ALA A 407 8.53 19.53 -24.43
C ALA A 407 8.39 18.01 -24.57
N GLU A 408 7.41 17.39 -23.91
CA GLU A 408 7.14 15.95 -24.05
C GLU A 408 6.64 15.57 -25.47
N GLU A 409 5.91 16.45 -26.15
CA GLU A 409 5.51 16.27 -27.56
C GLU A 409 6.70 16.40 -28.51
N ASP A 410 7.55 17.41 -28.35
CA ASP A 410 8.76 17.59 -29.15
C ASP A 410 9.78 16.45 -28.95
N GLU A 411 9.90 15.91 -27.74
CA GLU A 411 10.70 14.70 -27.46
C GLU A 411 10.17 13.46 -28.19
N LYS A 412 8.86 13.21 -28.18
CA LYS A 412 8.24 12.11 -28.94
C LYS A 412 8.55 12.28 -30.43
N ASN A 413 8.24 13.46 -30.98
CA ASN A 413 8.51 13.81 -32.38
C ASN A 413 10.00 13.65 -32.76
N ALA A 414 10.93 14.00 -31.87
CA ALA A 414 12.36 13.81 -32.09
C ALA A 414 12.75 12.32 -32.08
N SER A 415 12.21 11.53 -31.14
CA SER A 415 12.48 10.09 -31.04
C SER A 415 11.93 9.31 -32.25
N GLU A 416 10.75 9.66 -32.74
CA GLU A 416 10.16 9.07 -33.95
C GLU A 416 10.98 9.40 -35.21
N ARG A 417 11.46 10.65 -35.34
CA ARG A 417 12.36 11.06 -36.44
C ARG A 417 13.71 10.34 -36.38
N GLN A 418 14.25 10.09 -35.20
CA GLN A 418 15.46 9.27 -35.02
C GLN A 418 15.22 7.81 -35.42
N HIS A 419 14.10 7.22 -35.01
CA HIS A 419 13.72 5.86 -35.41
C HIS A 419 13.51 5.74 -36.93
N LEU A 420 12.85 6.72 -37.56
CA LEU A 420 12.67 6.79 -39.01
C LEU A 420 13.98 6.96 -39.78
N THR A 421 14.93 7.77 -39.29
CA THR A 421 16.24 7.91 -39.95
C THR A 421 17.14 6.70 -39.76
N MET A 422 17.11 6.03 -38.61
CA MET A 422 17.82 4.75 -38.42
C MET A 422 17.26 3.63 -39.30
N THR A 423 15.93 3.55 -39.46
CA THR A 423 15.30 2.53 -40.32
C THR A 423 15.49 2.80 -41.82
N MET A 424 15.51 4.07 -42.25
CA MET A 424 15.89 4.44 -43.62
C MET A 424 17.34 4.06 -43.95
N ASN A 425 18.30 4.42 -43.09
CA ASN A 425 19.72 4.12 -43.32
C ASN A 425 19.99 2.59 -43.38
N ALA A 426 19.23 1.80 -42.61
CA ALA A 426 19.29 0.33 -42.63
C ALA A 426 18.71 -0.31 -43.92
N HIS A 427 18.31 0.48 -44.92
CA HIS A 427 17.93 0.02 -46.26
C HIS A 427 18.84 0.53 -47.39
N THR A 428 19.90 1.27 -47.08
CA THR A 428 20.86 1.81 -48.08
C THR A 428 22.22 1.11 -48.13
N ASP A 429 22.55 0.22 -47.17
CA ASP A 429 23.86 -0.46 -47.08
C ASP A 429 24.03 -1.66 -48.05
N HIS A 430 23.51 -1.56 -49.29
CA HIS A 430 23.61 -2.58 -50.34
C HIS A 430 23.97 -2.00 -51.72
N HIS A 431 25.02 -1.17 -51.80
CA HIS A 431 26.09 -1.22 -52.84
C HIS A 431 26.98 0.04 -52.79
N GLU A 432 28.26 -0.12 -52.44
CA GLU A 432 29.40 0.52 -53.15
C GLU A 432 30.74 -0.07 -52.66
N GLU A 433 31.74 -0.17 -53.55
CA GLU A 433 33.06 -0.75 -53.23
C GLU A 433 34.07 0.33 -52.78
N PRO A 434 34.98 0.02 -51.82
CA PRO A 434 36.02 0.95 -51.38
C PRO A 434 37.16 1.08 -52.41
N VAL A 435 36.97 1.94 -53.43
CA VAL A 435 38.02 2.27 -54.40
C VAL A 435 39.18 3.02 -53.72
N ARG A 436 40.39 2.50 -53.90
CA ARG A 436 41.62 2.93 -53.21
C ARG A 436 42.31 4.08 -53.96
N PRO A 437 42.44 5.29 -53.39
CA PRO A 437 43.17 6.38 -54.04
C PRO A 437 44.70 6.20 -53.91
N PRO A 438 45.50 6.44 -54.96
CA PRO A 438 46.94 6.67 -54.84
C PRO A 438 47.19 8.09 -54.31
N GLY A 439 48.18 8.24 -53.42
CA GLY A 439 48.51 9.53 -52.82
C GLY A 439 49.53 10.35 -53.62
N ILE A 440 49.46 11.67 -53.47
CA ILE A 440 50.55 12.63 -53.70
C ILE A 440 50.69 13.48 -52.42
N SER A 441 51.90 13.99 -52.18
CA SER A 441 52.24 14.80 -51.00
C SER A 441 51.57 16.19 -51.05
N ASP A 442 51.43 16.90 -49.93
CA ASP A 442 52.53 17.70 -49.40
C ASP A 442 52.48 18.02 -47.90
N ARG A 443 53.67 18.39 -47.38
CA ARG A 443 53.88 18.84 -46.00
C ARG A 443 53.54 20.32 -45.87
N LEU A 444 52.81 20.71 -44.82
CA LEU A 444 53.13 21.91 -44.04
C LEU A 444 52.89 21.66 -42.54
N PRO A 445 53.77 22.15 -41.64
CA PRO A 445 53.64 21.94 -40.20
C PRO A 445 52.79 23.01 -39.49
N SER A 446 52.43 22.71 -38.24
CA SER A 446 51.64 23.57 -37.34
C SER A 446 52.35 24.89 -36.96
N PRO A 447 51.63 26.02 -36.88
CA PRO A 447 52.05 27.20 -36.12
C PRO A 447 51.49 27.17 -34.69
N SER A 448 52.37 27.21 -33.69
CA SER A 448 52.02 27.45 -32.29
C SER A 448 51.72 28.92 -32.01
N ASN A 449 50.91 29.16 -30.96
CA ASN A 449 50.92 30.30 -30.04
C ASN A 449 51.40 31.68 -30.52
N PHE A 450 50.51 32.67 -30.45
CA PHE A 450 50.86 34.08 -30.28
C PHE A 450 50.09 34.66 -29.08
N ALA A 451 50.68 34.57 -27.88
CA ALA A 451 50.34 35.39 -26.70
C ALA A 451 51.34 35.13 -25.55
N VAL A 452 52.33 36.03 -25.41
CA VAL A 452 53.34 36.13 -24.32
C VAL A 452 54.29 34.94 -24.19
#